data_AF-F3FJA9-F1
#
_entry.id   AF-F3FJA9-F1
#
_cell.length_a   1.000
_cell.length_b   1.000
_cell.length_c   1.000
_cell.angle_alpha   90.00
_cell.angle_beta   90.00
_cell.angle_gamma   90.00
#
_symmetry.space_group_name_H-M   'P 1'
#
loop_
_entity.id
_entity.type
_entity.pdbx_description
1 polymer ?
#
loop_
_entity_poly.entity_id
_entity_poly.type
_entity_poly.pdbx_seq_one_letter_code
_entity_poly.pdbx_strand_id
1 'polypeptide(L)'
;MGIILTVEKTKPVKGYTIIHNHILNDKNLSFKAKGILSLLLSLPPNPKHLSIELIARKNRDGISSIRSGIEELKSAGYLAVHQINNARGQYDGVEWSLRDTALGVEYLEKKREIPDVENPNSDRPPSGKRGLINTYKTKKLKKQENYYCSRFGRREKPGGP
;
A
#
# COMPACT_ATOMS: atom_id res chain seq x y z
N MET A 1 9.93 19.09 34.17
CA MET A 1 8.61 19.72 33.99
C MET A 1 7.66 18.70 33.37
N GLY A 2 6.49 18.49 33.95
CA GLY A 2 5.42 17.69 33.35
C GLY A 2 4.35 18.61 32.76
N ILE A 3 3.71 18.19 31.67
CA ILE A 3 2.52 18.86 31.14
C ILE A 3 1.30 18.12 31.70
N ILE A 4 0.39 18.85 32.34
CA ILE A 4 -0.94 18.33 32.70
C ILE A 4 -1.87 18.60 31.53
N LEU A 5 -2.43 17.55 30.94
CA LEU A 5 -3.39 17.65 29.83
C LEU A 5 -4.79 17.27 30.32
N THR A 6 -5.67 18.28 30.40
CA THR A 6 -7.11 18.06 30.58
C THR A 6 -7.78 17.97 29.21
N VAL A 7 -8.62 16.95 28.99
CA VAL A 7 -9.32 16.75 27.71
C VAL A 7 -10.83 16.77 27.93
N GLU A 8 -11.47 17.86 27.52
CA GLU A 8 -12.92 17.97 27.46
C GLU A 8 -13.43 17.37 26.14
N LYS A 9 -14.42 16.47 26.22
CA LYS A 9 -14.99 15.78 25.05
C LYS A 9 -16.47 16.10 24.92
N THR A 10 -16.85 16.70 23.78
CA THR A 10 -18.25 16.85 23.39
C THR A 10 -18.76 15.57 22.71
N LYS A 11 -20.07 15.30 22.79
CA LYS A 11 -20.67 14.19 22.04
C LYS A 11 -20.65 14.52 20.54
N PRO A 12 -20.06 13.69 19.66
CA PRO A 12 -20.01 13.99 18.24
C PRO A 12 -21.41 13.87 17.62
N VAL A 13 -21.84 14.90 16.89
CA VAL A 13 -23.21 14.98 16.34
C VAL A 13 -23.28 14.41 14.92
N LYS A 14 -22.26 14.64 14.08
CA LYS A 14 -22.16 14.17 12.70
C LYS A 14 -20.73 14.24 12.18
N GLY A 15 -20.40 13.48 11.13
CA GLY A 15 -19.13 13.61 10.40
C GLY A 15 -17.89 13.24 11.23
N TYR A 16 -17.97 12.17 12.02
CA TYR A 16 -16.87 11.65 12.82
C TYR A 16 -16.48 10.24 12.38
N THR A 17 -15.24 9.84 12.69
CA THR A 17 -14.70 8.51 12.40
C THR A 17 -14.25 7.87 13.70
N ILE A 18 -14.63 6.61 13.93
CA ILE A 18 -14.13 5.82 15.04
C ILE A 18 -12.83 5.15 14.59
N ILE A 19 -11.78 5.29 15.38
CA ILE A 19 -10.45 4.75 15.11
C ILE A 19 -10.02 3.98 16.35
N HIS A 20 -9.57 2.74 16.17
CA HIS A 20 -9.14 1.89 17.27
C HIS A 20 -7.85 2.42 17.92
N ASN A 21 -7.78 2.39 19.26
CA ASN A 21 -6.65 2.93 20.02
C ASN A 21 -5.31 2.24 19.68
N HIS A 22 -5.28 0.99 19.19
CA HIS A 22 -4.03 0.34 18.81
C HIS A 22 -3.33 1.09 17.66
N ILE A 23 -4.07 1.66 16.71
CA ILE A 23 -3.52 2.49 15.63
C ILE A 23 -2.81 3.71 16.21
N LEU A 24 -3.44 4.37 17.18
CA LEU A 24 -2.92 5.59 17.82
C LEU A 24 -1.72 5.27 18.73
N ASN A 25 -1.72 4.08 19.33
CA ASN A 25 -0.66 3.59 20.24
C ASN A 25 0.47 2.84 19.52
N ASP A 26 0.34 2.53 18.22
CA ASP A 26 1.36 1.82 17.45
C ASP A 26 2.68 2.62 17.44
N LYS A 27 3.78 2.00 17.87
CA LYS A 27 5.10 2.61 17.93
C LYS A 27 5.82 2.61 16.58
N ASN A 28 5.36 1.79 15.62
CA ASN A 28 5.92 1.68 14.28
C ASN A 28 5.42 2.78 13.33
N LEU A 29 4.40 3.55 13.74
CA LEU A 29 3.85 4.66 12.96
C LEU A 29 4.23 6.02 13.56
N SER A 30 4.77 6.91 12.73
CA SER A 30 4.90 8.32 13.10
C SER A 30 3.53 8.98 13.28
N PHE A 31 3.46 10.10 14.00
CA PHE A 31 2.22 10.90 14.10
C PHE A 31 1.70 11.34 12.72
N LYS A 32 2.59 11.54 11.75
CA LYS A 32 2.26 11.83 10.36
C LYS A 32 1.54 10.65 9.70
N ALA A 33 2.10 9.43 9.79
CA ALA A 33 1.45 8.23 9.28
C ALA A 33 0.10 7.95 9.96
N LYS A 34 -0.01 8.17 11.28
CA LYS A 34 -1.29 8.09 12.02
C LYS A 34 -2.31 9.10 11.53
N GLY A 35 -1.90 10.34 11.24
CA GLY A 35 -2.76 11.39 10.67
C GLY A 35 -3.22 11.09 9.24
N ILE A 36 -2.38 10.44 8.43
CA ILE A 36 -2.75 9.98 7.08
C ILE A 36 -3.74 8.81 7.19
N LEU A 37 -3.49 7.83 8.05
CA LEU A 37 -4.38 6.69 8.27
C LEU A 37 -5.76 7.13 8.81
N SER A 38 -5.81 8.05 9.77
CA SER A 38 -7.07 8.60 10.27
C SER A 38 -7.86 9.35 9.20
N LEU A 39 -7.18 10.15 8.37
CA LEU A 39 -7.79 10.79 7.21
C LEU A 39 -8.35 9.75 6.22
N LEU A 40 -7.58 8.73 5.86
CA LEU A 40 -8.01 7.71 4.90
C LEU A 40 -9.19 6.88 5.42
N LEU A 41 -9.22 6.55 6.72
CA LEU A 41 -10.36 5.89 7.37
C LEU A 41 -11.62 6.77 7.45
N SER A 42 -11.48 8.10 7.33
CA SER A 42 -12.63 9.03 7.32
C SER A 42 -13.29 9.22 5.96
N LEU A 43 -12.66 8.71 4.88
CA LEU A 43 -13.19 8.84 3.53
C LEU A 43 -14.40 7.92 3.29
N PRO A 44 -15.34 8.31 2.40
CA PRO A 44 -16.37 7.38 1.94
C PRO A 44 -15.74 6.20 1.19
N PRO A 45 -16.39 5.02 1.16
CA PRO A 45 -15.90 3.88 0.40
C PRO A 45 -15.76 4.23 -1.08
N ASN A 46 -14.68 3.72 -1.70
CA ASN A 46 -14.33 3.95 -3.11
C ASN A 46 -14.24 5.45 -3.50
N PRO A 47 -13.34 6.22 -2.85
CA PRO A 47 -13.21 7.65 -3.12
C PRO A 47 -12.72 7.93 -4.54
N LYS A 48 -13.50 8.68 -5.32
CA LYS A 48 -13.10 9.10 -6.67
C LYS A 48 -11.90 10.05 -6.61
N HIS A 49 -10.88 9.78 -7.44
CA HIS A 49 -9.69 10.63 -7.63
C HIS A 49 -8.80 10.83 -6.38
N LEU A 50 -8.71 9.84 -5.48
CA LEU A 50 -7.73 9.88 -4.40
C LEU A 50 -6.29 9.83 -4.96
N SER A 51 -5.46 10.80 -4.60
CA SER A 51 -4.03 10.84 -4.97
C SER A 51 -3.20 11.50 -3.87
N ILE A 52 -1.87 11.27 -3.88
CA ILE A 52 -0.93 11.86 -2.91
C ILE A 52 -0.94 13.40 -3.01
N GLU A 53 -1.00 13.92 -4.23
CA GLU A 53 -1.05 15.36 -4.54
C GLU A 53 -2.35 15.99 -4.03
N LEU A 54 -3.48 15.27 -4.16
CA LEU A 54 -4.76 15.73 -3.62
C LEU A 54 -4.75 15.79 -2.09
N ILE A 55 -4.17 14.79 -1.43
CA ILE A 55 -4.03 14.74 0.03
C ILE A 55 -3.14 15.90 0.51
N ALA A 56 -1.95 16.06 -0.09
CA ALA A 56 -1.01 17.14 0.23
C ALA A 56 -1.67 18.53 0.09
N ARG A 57 -2.29 18.79 -1.07
CA ARG A 57 -2.98 20.07 -1.36
C ARG A 57 -4.11 20.37 -0.39
N LYS A 58 -4.87 19.36 0.05
CA LYS A 58 -6.00 19.56 0.99
C LYS A 58 -5.57 19.80 2.43
N ASN A 59 -4.45 19.25 2.87
CA ASN A 59 -4.07 19.20 4.29
C ASN A 59 -2.88 20.10 4.67
N ARG A 60 -2.42 20.98 3.75
CA ARG A 60 -1.25 21.87 3.94
C ARG A 60 0.04 21.13 4.28
N ASP A 61 0.19 19.89 3.83
CA ASP A 61 1.40 19.07 4.04
C ASP A 61 2.14 18.86 2.70
N GLY A 62 3.44 18.64 2.77
CA GLY A 62 4.29 18.44 1.59
C GLY A 62 4.05 17.08 0.92
N ILE A 63 4.13 17.02 -0.41
CA ILE A 63 3.98 15.77 -1.17
C ILE A 63 4.96 14.69 -0.68
N SER A 64 6.21 15.07 -0.39
CA SER A 64 7.22 14.16 0.17
C SER A 64 6.87 13.66 1.58
N SER A 65 6.23 14.51 2.41
CA SER A 65 5.72 14.12 3.73
C SER A 65 4.65 13.04 3.56
N ILE A 66 3.59 13.32 2.80
CA ILE A 66 2.52 12.36 2.52
C ILE A 66 3.09 11.05 1.94
N ARG A 67 3.99 11.12 0.96
CA ARG A 67 4.63 9.93 0.37
C ARG A 67 5.39 9.11 1.42
N SER A 68 6.19 9.74 2.29
CA SER A 68 6.90 9.03 3.36
C SER A 68 5.94 8.33 4.34
N GLY A 69 4.85 9.01 4.76
CA GLY A 69 3.85 8.40 5.63
C GLY A 69 3.06 7.25 4.98
N ILE A 70 2.83 7.32 3.66
CA ILE A 70 2.24 6.21 2.90
C ILE A 70 3.19 4.99 2.86
N GLU A 71 4.50 5.19 2.72
CA GLU A 71 5.48 4.10 2.80
C GLU A 71 5.63 3.52 4.22
N GLU A 72 5.52 4.33 5.27
CA GLU A 72 5.39 3.86 6.66
C GLU A 72 4.15 2.96 6.82
N LEU A 73 2.96 3.40 6.35
CA LEU A 73 1.72 2.63 6.44
C LEU A 73 1.75 1.32 5.65
N LYS A 74 2.47 1.28 4.52
CA LYS A 74 2.72 0.04 3.76
C LYS A 74 3.65 -0.89 4.53
N SER A 75 4.72 -0.35 5.13
CA SER A 75 5.72 -1.11 5.88
C SER A 75 5.21 -1.64 7.22
N ALA A 76 4.20 -1.00 7.80
CA ALA A 76 3.49 -1.44 9.00
C ALA A 76 2.22 -2.28 8.69
N GLY A 77 1.96 -2.63 7.43
CA GLY A 77 0.89 -3.57 7.05
C GLY A 77 -0.54 -3.00 7.04
N TYR A 78 -0.72 -1.70 7.29
CA TYR A 78 -2.03 -1.02 7.27
C TYR A 78 -2.52 -0.68 5.85
N LEU A 79 -1.61 -0.52 4.89
CA LEU A 79 -1.93 -0.15 3.51
C LEU A 79 -1.30 -1.11 2.51
N ALA A 80 -2.10 -1.73 1.65
CA ALA A 80 -1.61 -2.40 0.45
C ALA A 80 -1.92 -1.55 -0.79
N VAL A 81 -0.97 -1.53 -1.74
CA VAL A 81 -1.11 -0.84 -3.02
C VAL A 81 -0.94 -1.85 -4.14
N HIS A 82 -1.95 -1.97 -5.00
CA HIS A 82 -1.99 -2.89 -6.13
C HIS A 82 -1.97 -2.08 -7.42
N GLN A 83 -1.16 -2.47 -8.40
CA GLN A 83 -1.17 -1.85 -9.73
C GLN A 83 -2.31 -2.47 -10.54
N ILE A 84 -3.17 -1.61 -11.09
CA ILE A 84 -4.23 -2.01 -12.03
C ILE A 84 -3.64 -1.91 -13.43
N ASN A 85 -3.80 -2.98 -14.21
CA ASN A 85 -3.49 -2.99 -15.63
C ASN A 85 -4.79 -3.20 -16.41
N ASN A 86 -4.90 -2.54 -17.56
CA ASN A 86 -6.03 -2.70 -18.47
C ASN A 86 -6.01 -4.08 -19.16
N ALA A 87 -7.06 -4.41 -19.92
CA ALA A 87 -7.18 -5.68 -20.64
C ALA A 87 -6.05 -5.95 -21.67
N ARG A 88 -5.23 -4.93 -22.00
CA ARG A 88 -4.06 -5.03 -22.88
C ARG A 88 -2.73 -5.20 -22.11
N GLY A 89 -2.79 -5.31 -20.77
CA GLY A 89 -1.63 -5.45 -19.89
C GLY A 89 -0.86 -4.14 -19.66
N GLN A 90 -1.42 -2.99 -20.03
CA GLN A 90 -0.80 -1.67 -19.82
C GLN A 90 -1.27 -1.09 -18.48
N TYR A 91 -0.42 -0.29 -17.83
CA TYR A 91 -0.76 0.42 -16.60
C TYR A 91 -2.01 1.29 -16.75
N ASP A 92 -2.96 1.11 -15.85
CA ASP A 92 -4.28 1.78 -15.84
C ASP A 92 -4.55 2.52 -14.52
N GLY A 93 -3.80 2.20 -13.45
CA GLY A 93 -3.85 2.94 -12.20
C GLY A 93 -3.30 2.17 -11.00
N VAL A 94 -3.69 2.62 -9.80
CA VAL A 94 -3.42 1.93 -8.53
C VAL A 94 -4.67 1.82 -7.69
N GLU A 95 -4.86 0.66 -7.06
CA GLU A 95 -5.86 0.40 -6.03
C GLU A 95 -5.19 0.44 -4.66
N TRP A 96 -5.84 1.11 -3.70
CA TRP A 96 -5.37 1.21 -2.31
C TRP A 96 -6.32 0.41 -1.41
N SER A 97 -5.79 -0.65 -0.78
CA SER A 97 -6.53 -1.45 0.20
C SER A 97 -6.05 -1.09 1.61
N LEU A 98 -6.88 -0.31 2.32
CA LEU A 98 -6.62 0.14 3.68
C LEU A 98 -7.18 -0.88 4.70
N ARG A 99 -6.51 -1.01 5.85
CA ARG A 99 -6.97 -1.81 7.00
C ARG A 99 -6.88 -0.98 8.27
N ASP A 100 -7.79 -1.24 9.21
CA ASP A 100 -7.71 -0.76 10.59
C ASP A 100 -6.71 -1.56 11.45
N THR A 101 -6.35 -2.76 10.99
CA THR A 101 -5.48 -3.71 11.67
C THR A 101 -4.32 -4.07 10.75
N ALA A 102 -3.08 -3.95 11.26
CA ALA A 102 -1.88 -4.33 10.54
C ALA A 102 -1.92 -5.82 10.15
N LEU A 103 -1.57 -6.14 8.90
CA LEU A 103 -1.14 -7.50 8.58
C LEU A 103 0.21 -7.78 9.26
N GLY A 104 0.36 -8.99 9.80
CA GLY A 104 1.62 -9.44 10.40
C GLY A 104 2.81 -9.26 9.46
N VAL A 105 3.94 -8.83 10.03
CA VAL A 105 5.14 -8.38 9.32
C VAL A 105 5.70 -9.44 8.36
N GLU A 106 5.49 -10.72 8.65
CA GLU A 106 5.80 -11.87 7.77
C GLU A 106 5.32 -11.66 6.32
N TYR A 107 4.15 -11.05 6.08
CA TYR A 107 3.63 -10.87 4.72
C TYR A 107 4.44 -9.83 3.90
N LEU A 108 5.12 -8.91 4.58
CA LEU A 108 5.94 -7.87 3.96
C LEU A 108 7.38 -8.35 3.75
N GLU A 109 7.92 -9.15 4.66
CA GLU A 109 9.23 -9.79 4.52
C GLU A 109 9.20 -10.85 3.41
N LYS A 110 8.14 -11.65 3.33
CA LYS A 110 7.92 -12.63 2.24
C LYS A 110 7.78 -12.00 0.85
N LYS A 111 7.61 -10.68 0.74
CA LYS A 111 7.65 -9.92 -0.52
C LYS A 111 9.04 -9.34 -0.84
N ARG A 112 9.96 -9.32 0.13
CA ARG A 112 11.37 -8.95 -0.02
C ARG A 112 12.24 -10.17 -0.34
N GLU A 113 11.83 -11.36 0.11
CA GLU A 113 12.49 -12.65 -0.17
C GLU A 113 12.21 -13.22 -1.58
N ILE A 114 12.39 -12.41 -2.63
CA ILE A 114 12.53 -12.95 -3.99
C ILE A 114 14.03 -13.18 -4.23
N PRO A 115 14.52 -14.43 -4.32
CA PRO A 115 15.95 -14.68 -4.45
C PRO A 115 16.49 -14.17 -5.80
N ASP A 116 17.66 -13.53 -5.76
CA ASP A 116 18.38 -13.12 -6.97
C ASP A 116 18.80 -14.35 -7.79
N VAL A 117 18.40 -14.40 -9.07
CA VAL A 117 18.67 -15.52 -9.98
C VAL A 117 19.80 -15.15 -10.94
N GLU A 118 20.94 -15.83 -10.83
CA GLU A 118 22.05 -15.73 -11.79
C GLU A 118 21.72 -16.43 -13.13
N ASN A 119 22.29 -15.94 -14.24
CA ASN A 119 21.98 -16.40 -15.60
C ASN A 119 23.26 -16.93 -16.31
N PRO A 120 23.25 -18.12 -16.94
CA PRO A 120 24.49 -18.81 -17.34
C PRO A 120 25.05 -18.51 -18.75
N ASN A 121 26.39 -18.41 -18.79
CA ASN A 121 27.37 -18.68 -19.87
C ASN A 121 27.39 -17.91 -21.23
N SER A 122 28.61 -17.44 -21.56
CA SER A 122 29.20 -17.40 -22.91
C SER A 122 30.73 -17.26 -22.82
N ASP A 123 31.49 -18.14 -23.49
CA ASP A 123 32.96 -18.24 -23.40
C ASP A 123 33.76 -17.15 -24.13
N ARG A 124 34.93 -16.76 -23.58
CA ARG A 124 36.12 -16.22 -24.30
C ARG A 124 37.38 -16.19 -23.39
N PRO A 125 38.60 -16.08 -23.96
CA PRO A 125 39.82 -16.73 -23.42
C PRO A 125 40.54 -16.00 -22.26
N PRO A 126 41.47 -16.66 -21.55
CA PRO A 126 41.94 -16.21 -20.24
C PRO A 126 43.16 -15.28 -20.28
N SER A 127 43.06 -14.11 -19.63
CA SER A 127 44.21 -13.36 -19.09
C SER A 127 43.77 -12.28 -18.08
N GLY A 128 44.54 -12.07 -17.00
CA GLY A 128 44.60 -10.75 -16.32
C GLY A 128 43.68 -10.43 -15.14
N LYS A 129 43.84 -11.13 -14.00
CA LYS A 129 43.68 -10.65 -12.59
C LYS A 129 42.64 -9.54 -12.24
N ARG A 130 41.63 -9.95 -11.44
CA ARG A 130 40.92 -9.24 -10.33
C ARG A 130 39.91 -8.10 -10.66
N GLY A 131 38.62 -8.35 -10.34
CA GLY A 131 37.57 -7.32 -10.16
C GLY A 131 36.14 -7.88 -10.21
N LEU A 132 35.28 -7.54 -9.25
CA LEU A 132 33.89 -8.03 -9.07
C LEU A 132 32.87 -6.89 -9.40
N ILE A 133 31.61 -7.09 -9.80
CA ILE A 133 30.75 -8.28 -10.02
C ILE A 133 29.69 -8.06 -11.12
N ASN A 134 28.87 -9.11 -11.36
CA ASN A 134 27.70 -9.28 -12.23
C ASN A 134 26.77 -8.10 -12.57
N THR A 135 26.16 -8.20 -13.76
CA THR A 135 25.00 -7.42 -14.24
C THR A 135 23.91 -8.36 -14.73
N TYR A 136 22.69 -8.24 -14.20
CA TYR A 136 21.58 -9.18 -14.49
C TYR A 136 20.86 -8.88 -15.82
N LYS A 137 20.51 -9.93 -16.59
CA LYS A 137 19.54 -9.86 -17.70
C LYS A 137 18.59 -11.06 -17.74
N THR A 138 17.43 -10.88 -17.11
CA THR A 138 16.07 -11.28 -17.56
C THR A 138 15.89 -12.52 -18.48
N LYS A 139 14.97 -13.44 -18.12
CA LYS A 139 13.60 -13.57 -18.72
C LYS A 139 12.85 -14.86 -18.36
N LYS A 140 11.51 -14.71 -18.17
CA LYS A 140 10.44 -15.74 -18.41
C LYS A 140 10.47 -16.97 -17.49
N LEU A 141 9.40 -17.71 -17.18
CA LEU A 141 7.92 -17.75 -17.34
C LEU A 141 7.48 -18.67 -16.15
N LYS A 142 6.29 -18.69 -15.54
CA LYS A 142 4.93 -18.85 -16.08
C LYS A 142 3.89 -18.86 -14.93
N LYS A 143 2.66 -18.51 -15.30
CA LYS A 143 1.34 -18.59 -14.63
C LYS A 143 1.05 -19.81 -13.71
N GLN A 144 0.40 -19.53 -12.55
CA GLN A 144 -0.70 -20.27 -11.88
C GLN A 144 -1.14 -19.36 -10.70
N GLU A 145 -2.30 -18.72 -10.60
CA GLU A 145 -3.68 -19.05 -10.99
C GLU A 145 -4.30 -20.18 -10.15
N ASN A 146 -4.76 -19.86 -8.94
CA ASN A 146 -6.20 -19.84 -8.62
C ASN A 146 -6.47 -19.32 -7.19
N TYR A 147 -7.31 -18.29 -7.07
CA TYR A 147 -7.86 -17.81 -5.80
C TYR A 147 -9.34 -18.18 -5.69
N TYR A 148 -9.84 -18.31 -4.46
CA TYR A 148 -11.24 -18.60 -4.18
C TYR A 148 -12.21 -17.59 -4.82
N CYS A 149 -13.27 -18.13 -5.40
CA CYS A 149 -14.32 -17.37 -6.08
C CYS A 149 -15.49 -17.03 -5.13
N SER A 150 -16.37 -16.16 -5.64
CA SER A 150 -17.78 -15.98 -5.30
C SER A 150 -18.20 -15.42 -3.93
N ARG A 151 -18.47 -14.10 -3.93
CA ARG A 151 -19.82 -13.60 -3.57
C ARG A 151 -20.07 -12.18 -4.10
N PHE A 152 -20.75 -12.09 -5.24
CA PHE A 152 -21.81 -11.11 -5.52
C PHE A 152 -22.49 -11.52 -6.84
N GLY A 153 -23.76 -11.92 -6.76
CA GLY A 153 -24.54 -12.38 -7.91
C GLY A 153 -25.92 -11.76 -7.93
N ARG A 154 -26.47 -11.64 -9.15
CA ARG A 154 -27.78 -11.06 -9.53
C ARG A 154 -27.90 -9.54 -9.44
N ARG A 155 -27.86 -8.90 -10.60
CA ARG A 155 -28.95 -8.01 -11.01
C ARG A 155 -29.73 -8.69 -12.12
N GLU A 156 -31.04 -8.62 -12.04
CA GLU A 156 -31.97 -9.20 -13.01
C GLU A 156 -32.07 -8.27 -14.24
N LYS A 157 -32.41 -8.84 -15.40
CA LYS A 157 -32.73 -8.05 -16.60
C LYS A 157 -34.21 -7.65 -16.56
N PRO A 158 -34.58 -6.39 -16.85
CA PRO A 158 -35.93 -6.11 -17.32
C PRO A 158 -36.09 -6.63 -18.76
N GLY A 159 -37.19 -7.33 -19.02
CA GLY A 159 -37.64 -7.62 -20.39
C GLY A 159 -38.38 -6.41 -20.99
N GLY A 160 -38.48 -6.36 -22.31
CA GLY A 160 -39.37 -5.43 -23.02
C GLY A 160 -40.85 -5.75 -22.78
N PRO A 161 -41.72 -4.80 -23.13
CA PRO A 161 -42.48 -4.92 -24.38
C PRO A 161 -41.93 -4.02 -25.50
#